data_AF-A0A2R7KGH6-F1
#
_entry.id   AF-A0A2R7KGH6-F1
#
_cell.length_a   1.000
_cell.length_b   1.000
_cell.length_c   1.000
_cell.angle_alpha   90.00
_cell.angle_beta   90.00
_cell.angle_gamma   90.00
#
_symmetry.space_group_name_H-M   'P 1'
#
loop_
_entity.id
_entity.type
_entity.pdbx_description
1 polymer ?
#
loop_
_entity_poly.entity_id
_entity_poly.type
_entity_poly.pdbx_seq_one_letter_code
_entity_poly.pdbx_strand_id
1 'polypeptide(L)'
;MTQKPIIFLLLISFLFVNCKNEISKTDHAKVEESKIESAKTEKSSSKITDENFEAFLEDFSRDSLFQISRVKFPLKVKEIDLESMEEINENKSGFKERTISKSEYTKLDFTYRNDALTRELDRYSQK
;
A
#
# COMPACT_ATOMS: atom_id res chain seq x y z
N MET A 1 45.76 12.05 -17.50
CA MET A 1 44.37 12.45 -17.19
C MET A 1 43.42 11.31 -17.56
N THR A 2 43.52 10.15 -16.88
CA THR A 2 42.74 8.92 -17.21
C THR A 2 42.48 8.00 -16.00
N GLN A 3 42.80 8.44 -14.77
CA GLN A 3 42.64 7.60 -13.56
C GLN A 3 41.19 7.45 -13.08
N LYS A 4 40.34 8.47 -13.33
CA LYS A 4 38.94 8.49 -12.89
C LYS A 4 38.06 7.38 -13.49
N PRO A 5 38.13 7.06 -14.81
CA PRO A 5 37.33 5.97 -15.37
C PRO A 5 37.79 4.58 -14.90
N ILE A 6 39.10 4.39 -14.63
CA ILE A 6 39.65 3.12 -14.15
C ILE A 6 39.18 2.82 -12.73
N ILE A 7 39.16 3.83 -11.85
CA ILE A 7 38.67 3.70 -10.47
C ILE A 7 37.16 3.42 -10.46
N PHE A 8 36.39 4.06 -11.34
CA PHE A 8 34.95 3.82 -11.46
C PHE A 8 34.63 2.40 -11.94
N LEU A 9 35.43 1.86 -12.86
CA LEU A 9 35.29 0.49 -13.38
C LEU A 9 35.67 -0.57 -12.33
N LEU A 10 36.67 -0.29 -11.48
CA LEU A 10 37.01 -1.13 -10.32
C LEU A 10 35.88 -1.16 -9.27
N LEU A 11 35.18 -0.05 -9.05
CA LEU A 11 34.11 0.05 -8.05
C LEU A 11 32.85 -0.73 -8.45
N ILE A 12 32.54 -0.81 -9.76
CA ILE A 12 31.43 -1.60 -10.29
C ILE A 12 31.69 -3.11 -10.16
N SER A 13 32.95 -3.55 -10.28
CA SER A 13 33.32 -4.96 -10.14
C SER A 13 33.08 -5.54 -8.74
N PHE A 14 33.09 -4.71 -7.68
CA PHE A 14 32.87 -5.16 -6.31
C PHE A 14 31.39 -5.46 -5.99
N LEU A 15 30.44 -4.96 -6.80
CA LEU A 15 29.00 -5.14 -6.55
C LEU A 15 28.49 -6.55 -6.92
N PHE A 16 29.28 -7.37 -7.62
CA PHE A 16 28.87 -8.70 -8.08
C PHE A 16 29.38 -9.87 -7.21
N VAL A 17 30.11 -9.61 -6.12
CA VAL A 17 30.81 -10.67 -5.35
C VAL A 17 30.00 -11.25 -4.16
N ASN A 18 28.75 -10.81 -3.93
CA ASN A 18 27.91 -11.36 -2.85
C ASN A 18 26.66 -12.12 -3.36
N CYS A 19 26.88 -13.18 -4.14
CA CYS A 19 25.90 -14.25 -4.33
C CYS A 19 26.39 -15.52 -3.64
N LYS A 20 26.06 -15.71 -2.36
CA LYS A 20 26.23 -16.98 -1.66
C LYS A 20 24.96 -17.82 -1.87
N ASN A 21 24.98 -18.69 -2.88
CA ASN A 21 23.94 -19.70 -3.06
C ASN A 21 24.30 -20.92 -2.20
N GLU A 22 23.58 -21.12 -1.09
CA GLU A 22 23.58 -22.42 -0.41
C GLU A 22 22.60 -23.34 -1.14
N ILE A 23 23.13 -24.08 -2.11
CA ILE A 23 22.48 -25.26 -2.69
C ILE A 23 22.76 -26.44 -1.76
N SER A 24 21.79 -26.77 -0.91
CA SER A 24 21.70 -28.09 -0.29
C SER A 24 21.17 -29.07 -1.32
N LYS A 25 22.05 -29.95 -1.81
CA LYS A 25 21.67 -31.10 -2.62
C LYS A 25 21.00 -32.15 -1.72
N THR A 26 19.74 -32.43 -1.98
CA THR A 26 19.17 -33.77 -1.78
C THR A 26 18.54 -34.18 -3.10
N ASP A 27 19.10 -35.24 -3.67
CA ASP A 27 18.80 -35.77 -4.98
C ASP A 27 17.46 -36.51 -5.06
N HIS A 28 16.89 -36.45 -6.27
CA HIS A 28 15.91 -37.34 -6.92
C HIS A 28 14.43 -37.31 -6.48
N ALA A 29 13.58 -36.69 -7.31
CA ALA A 29 12.80 -37.44 -8.30
C ALA A 29 12.25 -36.53 -9.41
N LYS A 30 12.56 -36.93 -10.65
CA LYS A 30 12.11 -36.43 -11.95
C LYS A 30 10.62 -36.68 -12.14
N VAL A 31 9.80 -35.65 -12.42
CA VAL A 31 8.66 -35.71 -13.37
C VAL A 31 8.35 -34.31 -13.94
N GLU A 32 8.65 -34.18 -15.23
CA GLU A 32 7.92 -33.49 -16.31
C GLU A 32 7.37 -32.06 -16.16
N GLU A 33 7.94 -31.22 -17.02
CA GLU A 33 7.42 -30.01 -17.64
C GLU A 33 6.00 -30.19 -18.19
N SER A 34 5.00 -29.49 -17.65
CA SER A 34 3.85 -29.04 -18.44
C SER A 34 3.11 -27.86 -17.80
N LYS A 35 2.78 -26.91 -18.68
CA LYS A 35 1.67 -25.95 -18.63
C LYS A 35 1.62 -24.90 -17.52
N ILE A 36 1.87 -23.67 -17.97
CA ILE A 36 1.15 -22.45 -17.65
C ILE A 36 -0.33 -22.77 -17.35
N GLU A 37 -0.74 -22.57 -16.10
CA GLU A 37 -2.14 -22.43 -15.74
C GLU A 37 -2.26 -21.23 -14.79
N SER A 38 -3.08 -20.27 -15.20
CA SER A 38 -3.40 -19.05 -14.49
C SER A 38 -3.58 -19.31 -13.00
N ALA A 39 -2.83 -18.58 -12.18
CA ALA A 39 -3.10 -18.46 -10.76
C ALA A 39 -4.50 -17.86 -10.60
N LYS A 40 -5.44 -18.78 -10.41
CA LYS A 40 -6.81 -18.61 -9.95
C LYS A 40 -6.83 -17.51 -8.90
N THR A 41 -7.51 -16.40 -9.22
CA THR A 41 -7.91 -15.41 -8.23
C THR A 41 -8.66 -16.16 -7.14
N GLU A 42 -7.96 -16.46 -6.04
CA GLU A 42 -8.59 -16.92 -4.82
C GLU A 42 -9.54 -15.81 -4.40
N LYS A 43 -10.83 -16.08 -4.63
CA LYS A 43 -11.91 -15.36 -4.01
C LYS A 43 -11.73 -15.58 -2.51
N SER A 44 -10.98 -14.69 -1.85
CA SER A 44 -10.85 -14.69 -0.41
C SER A 44 -12.26 -14.53 0.14
N SER A 45 -12.85 -15.63 0.57
CA SER A 45 -13.97 -15.57 1.48
C SER A 45 -13.42 -14.87 2.70
N SER A 46 -13.75 -13.58 2.85
CA SER A 46 -13.46 -12.84 4.05
C SER A 46 -14.23 -13.54 5.16
N LYS A 47 -13.56 -14.48 5.84
CA LYS A 47 -13.99 -14.97 7.14
C LYS A 47 -14.15 -13.70 7.96
N ILE A 48 -15.37 -13.39 8.36
CA ILE A 48 -15.64 -12.28 9.28
C ILE A 48 -15.02 -12.74 10.59
N THR A 49 -13.76 -12.40 10.80
CA THR A 49 -13.13 -12.44 12.10
C THR A 49 -13.72 -11.28 12.89
N ASP A 50 -14.23 -11.56 14.09
CA ASP A 50 -14.44 -10.55 15.13
C ASP A 50 -13.07 -9.98 15.52
N GLU A 51 -12.53 -9.13 14.65
CA GLU A 51 -11.34 -8.34 14.96
C GLU A 51 -11.76 -7.18 15.87
N ASN A 52 -11.00 -6.97 16.95
CA ASN A 52 -11.13 -5.77 17.76
C ASN A 52 -10.79 -4.53 16.91
N PHE A 53 -11.68 -3.55 16.89
CA PHE A 53 -11.55 -2.39 16.00
C PHE A 53 -10.33 -1.54 16.34
N GLU A 54 -10.01 -1.36 17.62
CA GLU A 54 -8.87 -0.56 18.06
C GLU A 54 -7.54 -1.19 17.60
N ALA A 55 -7.38 -2.50 17.80
CA ALA A 55 -6.21 -3.24 17.34
C ALA A 55 -6.10 -3.21 15.80
N PHE A 56 -7.22 -3.40 15.09
CA PHE A 56 -7.26 -3.25 13.65
C PHE A 56 -6.81 -1.85 13.21
N LEU A 57 -7.31 -0.78 13.85
CA LEU A 57 -7.00 0.59 13.46
C LEU A 57 -5.52 0.94 13.72
N GLU A 58 -4.96 0.42 14.81
CA GLU A 58 -3.54 0.54 15.12
C GLU A 58 -2.68 -0.12 14.03
N ASP A 59 -2.98 -1.37 13.68
CA ASP A 59 -2.27 -2.09 12.62
C ASP A 59 -2.46 -1.45 11.25
N PHE A 60 -3.70 -1.03 10.94
CA PHE A 60 -4.06 -0.32 9.71
C PHE A 60 -3.31 0.99 9.56
N SER A 61 -3.08 1.72 10.65
CA SER A 61 -2.36 2.99 10.63
C SER A 61 -0.85 2.80 10.65
N ARG A 62 -0.33 1.69 11.17
CA ARG A 62 1.11 1.42 11.28
C ARG A 62 1.70 0.78 10.03
N ASP A 63 1.07 -0.27 9.49
CA ASP A 63 1.63 -1.09 8.40
C ASP A 63 0.98 -0.75 7.04
N SER A 64 1.80 -0.28 6.11
CA SER A 64 1.36 0.05 4.74
C SER A 64 0.85 -1.13 3.94
N LEU A 65 1.48 -2.31 4.07
CA LEU A 65 1.10 -3.51 3.32
C LEU A 65 -0.21 -4.06 3.86
N PHE A 66 -0.34 -4.08 5.18
CA PHE A 66 -1.58 -4.42 5.85
C PHE A 66 -2.71 -3.48 5.41
N GLN A 67 -2.49 -2.16 5.45
CA GLN A 67 -3.45 -1.17 4.99
C GLN A 67 -3.91 -1.42 3.55
N ILE A 68 -2.97 -1.59 2.62
CA ILE A 68 -3.25 -1.87 1.21
C ILE A 68 -4.04 -3.17 1.03
N SER A 69 -3.79 -4.19 1.85
CA SER A 69 -4.51 -5.47 1.79
C SER A 69 -5.98 -5.37 2.22
N ARG A 70 -6.31 -4.37 3.05
CA ARG A 70 -7.65 -4.18 3.61
C ARG A 70 -8.48 -3.17 2.82
N VAL A 71 -7.85 -2.33 1.99
CA VAL A 71 -8.55 -1.40 1.09
C VAL A 71 -9.02 -2.12 -0.18
N LYS A 72 -10.31 -1.98 -0.50
CA LYS A 72 -10.88 -2.47 -1.76
C LYS A 72 -10.63 -1.45 -2.86
N PHE A 73 -9.80 -1.81 -3.83
CA PHE A 73 -9.51 -0.98 -5.00
C PHE A 73 -10.37 -1.38 -6.22
N PRO A 74 -10.74 -0.44 -7.09
CA PRO A 74 -10.52 1.01 -6.97
C PRO A 74 -11.40 1.62 -5.87
N LEU A 75 -10.82 2.51 -5.06
CA LEU A 75 -11.54 3.14 -3.96
C LEU A 75 -12.47 4.22 -4.51
N LYS A 76 -13.77 4.09 -4.28
CA LYS A 76 -14.78 5.07 -4.69
C LYS A 76 -14.85 6.19 -3.67
N VAL A 77 -14.74 7.44 -4.12
CA VAL A 77 -14.83 8.64 -3.29
C VAL A 77 -15.85 9.61 -3.86
N LYS A 78 -16.51 10.37 -2.99
CA LYS A 78 -17.36 11.50 -3.36
C LYS A 78 -16.65 12.78 -2.95
N GLU A 79 -16.43 13.67 -3.90
CA GLU A 79 -15.76 14.95 -3.68
C GLU A 79 -16.68 16.10 -4.08
N ILE A 80 -16.51 17.26 -3.45
CA ILE A 80 -17.27 18.46 -3.81
C ILE A 80 -16.89 18.86 -5.22
N ASP A 81 -17.90 19.06 -6.06
CA ASP A 81 -17.69 19.52 -7.42
C ASP A 81 -17.65 21.04 -7.47
N LEU A 82 -16.46 21.61 -7.28
CA LEU A 82 -16.24 23.06 -7.23
C LEU A 82 -16.65 23.76 -8.52
N GLU A 83 -16.65 23.06 -9.66
CA GLU A 83 -17.06 23.61 -10.97
C GLU A 83 -18.57 23.79 -11.08
N SER A 84 -19.36 22.96 -10.38
CA SER A 84 -20.82 23.08 -10.34
C SER A 84 -21.35 23.85 -9.12
N MET A 85 -20.47 24.38 -8.27
CA MET A 85 -20.88 25.19 -7.10
C MET A 85 -21.58 26.50 -7.47
N GLU A 86 -21.42 27.01 -8.69
CA GLU A 86 -22.18 28.16 -9.21
C GLU A 86 -23.63 27.78 -9.61
N GLU A 87 -23.91 26.48 -9.80
CA GLU A 87 -25.20 25.95 -10.28
C GLU A 87 -25.85 24.98 -9.29
N ILE A 88 -25.69 25.21 -7.98
CA ILE A 88 -26.42 24.44 -6.96
C ILE A 88 -27.90 24.82 -7.05
N ASN A 89 -28.67 24.02 -7.79
CA ASN A 89 -30.13 24.05 -7.80
C ASN A 89 -30.67 22.76 -7.19
N GLU A 90 -31.97 22.70 -6.92
CA GLU A 90 -32.65 21.60 -6.22
C GLU A 90 -32.44 20.21 -6.88
N ASN A 91 -31.91 20.16 -8.11
CA ASN A 91 -31.76 18.97 -8.93
C ASN A 91 -30.30 18.56 -9.20
N LYS A 92 -29.30 19.32 -8.74
CA LYS A 92 -27.87 19.00 -8.93
C LYS A 92 -27.19 18.70 -7.60
N SER A 93 -26.68 17.48 -7.45
CA SER A 93 -25.78 17.10 -6.37
C SER A 93 -24.45 17.83 -6.56
N GLY A 94 -24.07 18.71 -5.62
CA GLY A 94 -22.76 19.38 -5.60
C GLY A 94 -21.57 18.44 -5.32
N PHE A 95 -21.74 17.15 -5.59
CA PHE A 95 -20.73 16.11 -5.40
C PHE A 95 -20.55 15.32 -6.70
N LYS A 96 -19.29 15.05 -7.05
CA LYS A 96 -18.91 14.13 -8.12
C LYS A 96 -18.26 12.86 -7.55
N GLU A 97 -18.42 11.76 -8.28
CA GLU A 97 -17.75 10.50 -7.94
C GLU A 97 -16.37 10.45 -8.63
N ARG A 98 -15.35 10.14 -7.84
CA ARG A 98 -14.00 9.85 -8.33
C ARG A 98 -13.59 8.46 -7.86
N THR A 99 -12.63 7.84 -8.55
CA THR A 99 -11.96 6.64 -8.08
C THR A 99 -10.49 6.90 -7.79
N ILE A 100 -9.95 6.22 -6.78
CA ILE A 100 -8.52 6.21 -6.46
C ILE A 100 -7.99 4.81 -6.78
N SER A 101 -7.04 4.75 -7.71
CA SER A 101 -6.36 3.51 -8.07
C SER A 101 -5.37 3.08 -6.98
N LYS A 102 -4.99 1.79 -6.96
CA LYS A 102 -3.99 1.29 -5.99
C LYS A 102 -2.65 2.02 -6.12
N SER A 103 -2.27 2.45 -7.33
CA SER A 103 -1.04 3.19 -7.61
C SER A 103 -1.07 4.65 -7.12
N GLU A 104 -2.25 5.26 -7.02
CA GLU A 104 -2.43 6.63 -6.51
C GLU A 104 -2.68 6.68 -4.99
N TYR A 105 -2.90 5.53 -4.37
CA TYR A 105 -3.22 5.45 -2.95
C TYR A 105 -2.04 5.86 -2.09
N THR A 106 -2.28 6.78 -1.15
CA THR A 106 -1.29 7.22 -0.17
C THR A 106 -1.63 6.62 1.19
N LYS A 107 -0.61 6.18 1.93
CA LYS A 107 -0.77 5.63 3.27
C LYS A 107 -1.45 6.65 4.18
N LEU A 108 -2.50 6.21 4.87
CA LEU A 108 -3.21 7.00 5.87
C LEU A 108 -2.76 6.61 7.28
N ASP A 109 -2.71 7.59 8.17
CA ASP A 109 -2.51 7.38 9.61
C ASP A 109 -3.70 7.98 10.34
N PHE A 110 -4.46 7.11 11.01
CA PHE A 110 -5.66 7.49 11.77
C PHE A 110 -5.41 7.52 13.27
N THR A 111 -4.16 7.36 13.71
CA THR A 111 -3.83 7.46 15.13
C THR A 111 -3.81 8.91 15.60
N TYR A 112 -4.21 9.12 16.86
CA TYR A 112 -4.06 10.42 17.48
C TYR A 112 -2.62 10.65 17.87
N ARG A 113 -2.12 11.85 17.61
CA ARG A 113 -0.87 12.29 18.21
C ARG A 113 -1.04 12.37 19.73
N ASN A 114 0.02 12.05 20.45
CA ASN A 114 0.06 12.08 21.92
C ASN A 114 -0.27 13.47 22.50
N ASP A 115 -0.06 14.54 21.72
CA ASP A 115 -0.33 15.92 22.10
C ASP A 115 -1.74 16.42 21.71
N ALA A 116 -2.61 15.56 21.15
CA ALA A 116 -3.94 15.95 20.68
C ALA A 116 -4.81 16.62 21.77
N LEU A 117 -4.61 16.21 23.03
CA LEU A 117 -5.33 16.74 24.20
C LEU A 117 -4.66 17.96 24.85
N THR A 118 -3.38 18.21 24.57
CA THR A 118 -2.59 19.22 25.29
C THR A 118 -2.15 20.40 24.42
N ARG A 119 -2.33 20.32 23.09
CA ARG A 119 -1.98 21.40 22.17
C ARG A 119 -2.76 22.69 22.43
N GLU A 120 -2.09 23.82 22.33
CA GLU A 120 -2.68 25.16 22.58
C GLU A 120 -3.75 25.51 21.54
N LEU A 121 -3.51 25.13 20.28
CA LEU A 121 -4.42 25.35 19.16
C LEU A 121 -4.91 24.00 18.60
N ASP A 122 -6.13 24.00 18.09
CA ASP A 122 -6.82 22.84 17.51
C ASP A 122 -6.99 21.64 18.45
N ARG A 123 -6.87 21.77 19.78
CA ARG A 123 -7.08 20.65 20.73
C ARG A 123 -8.33 19.83 20.39
N TYR A 124 -8.18 18.50 20.33
CA TYR A 124 -9.24 17.59 19.92
C TYR A 124 -9.48 16.50 20.96
N SER A 125 -10.75 16.27 21.30
CA SER A 125 -11.19 15.16 22.15
C SER A 125 -12.36 14.44 21.49
N GLN A 126 -12.25 13.13 21.30
CA GLN A 126 -13.38 12.29 20.88
C GLN A 126 -14.08 11.75 22.13
N LYS A 127 -15.42 11.80 22.17
CA LYS A 127 -16.25 11.19 23.21
C LYS A 127 -16.85 9.89 22.72
#